data_AF-A0A328SEG8-F1
#
_entry.id   AF-A0A328SEG8-F1
#
_cell.length_a   1.000
_cell.length_b   1.000
_cell.length_c   1.000
_cell.angle_alpha   90.00
_cell.angle_beta   90.00
_cell.angle_gamma   90.00
#
_symmetry.space_group_name_H-M   'P 1'
#
loop_
_entity.id
_entity.type
_entity.pdbx_description
1 polymer ?
#
loop_
_entity_poly.entity_id
_entity_poly.type
_entity_poly.pdbx_seq_one_letter_code
_entity_poly.pdbx_strand_id
1 'polypeptide(L)'
;MTRNSTPPMVFKKELRGDMKVKDIDNLFMGSMKFNNANENDFEVLVVDEAHRLNEKNLYNMNTGNQIKNIINAAKTSIFLIDDKQKVTIYDIGNVDLIKEFAKEFNAECEHIKLKSQFRCNGSNGYLLWLDNLLQIENTAHFDGFDYEFDFRVMDTAVELQNLIFQKDKENHKSRIVAGYCWDWLKDERENTFYPDIVIDDFAMSWNLANTDTWAIDENSVNEVGSIHTCQGLEFDYVGVIIGKDLKYRNGKVVTDFNERSKDDKTLWGIKKM
;
A
#
# COMPACT_ATOMS: atom_id res chain seq x y z
N MET A 1 -7.82 -11.43 7.32
CA MET A 1 -7.53 -10.57 6.16
C MET A 1 -6.11 -10.80 5.67
N THR A 2 -5.94 -11.16 4.40
CA THR A 2 -4.64 -11.20 3.75
C THR A 2 -4.18 -9.75 3.49
N ARG A 3 -2.88 -9.48 3.62
CA ARG A 3 -2.30 -8.16 3.26
C ARG A 3 -2.72 -7.84 1.81
N ASN A 4 -3.27 -6.65 1.57
CA ASN A 4 -3.74 -6.17 0.26
C ASN A 4 -4.95 -6.93 -0.34
N SER A 5 -5.91 -7.44 0.45
CA SER A 5 -7.17 -8.03 -0.11
C SER A 5 -8.12 -7.00 -0.74
N THR A 6 -8.02 -5.73 -0.31
CA THR A 6 -8.96 -4.67 -0.68
C THR A 6 -8.97 -4.33 -2.18
N PRO A 7 -7.83 -4.11 -2.87
CA PRO A 7 -7.87 -3.75 -4.30
C PRO A 7 -8.49 -4.84 -5.20
N PRO A 8 -8.12 -6.14 -5.09
CA PRO A 8 -8.79 -7.18 -5.87
C PRO A 8 -10.29 -7.28 -5.60
N MET A 9 -10.76 -6.97 -4.39
CA MET A 9 -12.18 -7.03 -4.05
C MET A 9 -12.96 -5.84 -4.61
N VAL A 10 -12.37 -4.65 -4.63
CA VAL A 10 -12.90 -3.50 -5.37
C VAL A 10 -12.99 -3.82 -6.86
N PHE A 11 -11.91 -4.32 -7.49
CA PHE A 11 -11.93 -4.72 -8.89
C PHE A 11 -12.98 -5.80 -9.18
N LYS A 12 -13.11 -6.82 -8.33
CA LYS A 12 -14.14 -7.86 -8.47
C LYS A 12 -15.56 -7.30 -8.42
N LYS A 13 -15.81 -6.30 -7.56
CA LYS A 13 -17.12 -5.64 -7.44
C LYS A 13 -17.44 -4.82 -8.69
N GLU A 14 -16.47 -4.05 -9.18
CA GLU A 14 -16.62 -3.19 -10.37
C GLU A 14 -16.70 -4.01 -11.67
N LEU A 15 -15.85 -5.04 -11.83
CA LEU A 15 -15.79 -5.89 -13.03
C LEU A 15 -16.93 -6.90 -13.11
N ARG A 16 -17.76 -7.04 -12.06
CA ARG A 16 -18.75 -8.12 -11.95
C ARG A 16 -19.65 -8.19 -13.18
N GLY A 17 -20.19 -7.06 -13.63
CA GLY A 17 -21.06 -6.96 -14.81
C GLY A 17 -21.95 -8.20 -15.00
N ASP A 18 -21.80 -8.83 -16.16
CA ASP A 18 -22.47 -10.10 -16.52
C ASP A 18 -21.57 -11.35 -16.36
N MET A 19 -20.33 -11.20 -15.87
CA MET A 19 -19.40 -12.32 -15.70
C MET A 19 -19.79 -13.21 -14.52
N LYS A 20 -19.55 -14.53 -14.64
CA LYS A 20 -19.76 -15.44 -13.51
C LYS A 20 -18.68 -15.19 -12.45
N VAL A 21 -19.10 -15.20 -11.18
CA VAL A 21 -18.22 -15.00 -10.03
C VAL A 21 -16.98 -15.89 -10.09
N LYS A 22 -17.14 -17.17 -10.45
CA LYS A 22 -16.02 -18.12 -10.56
C LYS A 22 -14.95 -17.70 -11.60
N ASP A 23 -15.36 -17.05 -12.68
CA ASP A 23 -14.46 -16.70 -13.77
C ASP A 23 -13.62 -15.48 -13.35
N ILE A 24 -14.24 -14.52 -12.66
CA ILE A 24 -13.53 -13.37 -12.06
C ILE A 24 -12.60 -13.82 -10.92
N ASP A 25 -13.03 -14.77 -10.09
CA ASP A 25 -12.19 -15.30 -9.01
C ASP A 25 -10.94 -16.01 -9.52
N ASN A 26 -10.99 -16.60 -10.72
CA ASN A 26 -9.83 -17.22 -11.35
C ASN A 26 -8.87 -16.21 -11.99
N LEU A 27 -9.31 -14.99 -12.29
CA LEU A 27 -8.43 -13.92 -12.79
C LEU A 27 -7.55 -13.35 -11.68
N PHE A 28 -8.04 -13.29 -10.44
CA PHE A 28 -7.34 -12.70 -9.31
C PHE A 28 -6.88 -13.79 -8.32
N MET A 29 -5.64 -14.21 -8.47
CA MET A 29 -5.02 -15.25 -7.66
C MET A 29 -3.91 -14.70 -6.78
N GLY A 30 -3.85 -15.15 -5.51
CA GLY A 30 -2.73 -14.84 -4.64
C GLY A 30 -1.47 -15.61 -5.04
N SER A 31 -0.31 -14.97 -4.90
CA SER A 31 1.00 -15.53 -5.29
C SER A 31 1.33 -16.89 -4.65
N MET A 32 0.72 -17.21 -3.50
CA MET A 32 0.86 -18.50 -2.83
C MET A 32 0.38 -19.70 -3.67
N LYS A 33 -0.53 -19.50 -4.63
CA LYS A 33 -1.02 -20.59 -5.48
C LYS A 33 0.06 -21.13 -6.43
N PHE A 34 1.11 -20.35 -6.71
CA PHE A 34 2.16 -20.71 -7.65
C PHE A 34 3.32 -21.48 -7.02
N ASN A 35 3.34 -21.63 -5.69
CA ASN A 35 4.45 -22.31 -5.00
C ASN A 35 4.64 -23.78 -5.42
N ASN A 36 3.57 -24.43 -5.87
CA ASN A 36 3.57 -25.82 -6.32
C ASN A 36 3.09 -25.96 -7.77
N ALA A 37 3.07 -24.88 -8.55
CA ALA A 37 2.72 -24.94 -9.96
C ALA A 37 3.84 -25.67 -10.73
N ASN A 38 3.46 -26.44 -11.74
CA ASN A 38 4.45 -27.02 -12.63
C ASN A 38 5.03 -25.95 -13.55
N GLU A 39 6.12 -26.29 -14.19
CA GLU A 39 6.75 -25.43 -15.18
C GLU A 39 5.77 -25.09 -16.32
N ASN A 40 5.59 -23.81 -16.61
CA ASN A 40 4.77 -23.31 -17.71
C ASN A 40 3.27 -23.74 -17.67
N ASP A 41 2.71 -23.98 -16.47
CA ASP A 41 1.27 -24.24 -16.28
C ASP A 41 0.40 -23.08 -16.77
N PHE A 42 0.94 -21.86 -16.83
CA PHE A 42 0.24 -20.65 -17.27
C PHE A 42 0.90 -20.05 -18.52
N GLU A 43 0.08 -19.50 -19.43
CA GLU A 43 0.57 -18.76 -20.59
C GLU A 43 1.19 -17.41 -20.16
N VAL A 44 0.43 -16.63 -19.39
CA VAL A 44 0.86 -15.31 -18.92
C VAL A 44 0.41 -15.12 -17.47
N LEU A 45 1.33 -14.64 -16.62
CA LEU A 45 1.01 -14.11 -15.29
C LEU A 45 1.35 -12.62 -15.25
N VAL A 46 0.37 -11.80 -14.87
CA VAL A 46 0.57 -10.39 -14.56
C VAL A 46 0.56 -10.26 -13.04
N VAL A 47 1.68 -9.80 -12.50
CA VAL A 47 1.91 -9.66 -11.06
C VAL A 47 1.91 -8.18 -10.73
N ASP A 48 0.85 -7.75 -10.07
CA ASP A 48 0.74 -6.40 -9.55
C ASP A 48 1.43 -6.26 -8.19
N GLU A 49 1.89 -5.05 -7.85
CA GLU A 49 2.58 -4.73 -6.60
C GLU A 49 3.73 -5.71 -6.26
N ALA A 50 4.53 -6.09 -7.27
CA ALA A 50 5.50 -7.19 -7.15
C ALA A 50 6.60 -6.94 -6.10
N HIS A 51 6.83 -5.70 -5.68
CA HIS A 51 7.69 -5.36 -4.53
C HIS A 51 7.21 -6.05 -3.23
N ARG A 52 5.93 -6.39 -3.13
CA ARG A 52 5.29 -7.07 -1.98
C ARG A 52 5.50 -8.59 -1.94
N LEU A 53 6.16 -9.17 -2.94
CA LEU A 53 6.50 -10.59 -2.96
C LEU A 53 7.50 -10.92 -1.85
N ASN A 54 7.39 -12.13 -1.29
CA ASN A 54 8.15 -12.60 -0.13
C ASN A 54 9.12 -13.73 -0.52
N GLU A 55 10.24 -13.85 0.21
CA GLU A 55 11.22 -14.93 0.00
C GLU A 55 10.69 -16.27 0.49
N LYS A 56 9.96 -16.24 1.59
CA LYS A 56 9.32 -17.39 2.21
C LYS A 56 8.00 -16.92 2.79
N ASN A 57 6.99 -17.76 2.78
CA ASN A 57 5.77 -17.46 3.51
C ASN A 57 6.09 -17.39 5.02
N LEU A 58 5.66 -16.31 5.68
CA LEU A 58 5.75 -16.10 7.14
C LEU A 58 5.15 -17.27 7.94
N TYR A 59 4.21 -18.01 7.36
CA TYR A 59 3.51 -19.13 7.98
C TYR A 59 3.95 -20.51 7.44
N ASN A 60 4.74 -20.56 6.36
CA ASN A 60 5.24 -21.81 5.80
C ASN A 60 6.58 -21.59 5.07
N MET A 61 7.68 -21.86 5.78
CA MET A 61 9.04 -21.67 5.29
C MET A 61 9.44 -22.58 4.11
N ASN A 62 8.65 -23.61 3.78
CA ASN A 62 8.94 -24.55 2.70
C ASN A 62 8.45 -24.09 1.32
N THR A 63 7.90 -22.88 1.22
CA THR A 63 7.26 -22.37 0.00
C THR A 63 8.23 -21.79 -1.04
N GLY A 64 9.48 -21.53 -0.67
CA GLY A 64 10.47 -20.94 -1.57
C GLY A 64 10.15 -19.50 -1.99
N ASN A 65 11.01 -18.93 -2.84
CA ASN A 65 10.94 -17.55 -3.27
C ASN A 65 9.77 -17.34 -4.26
N GLN A 66 8.86 -16.41 -3.94
CA GLN A 66 7.65 -16.22 -4.74
C GLN A 66 7.94 -15.73 -6.17
N ILE A 67 8.96 -14.90 -6.38
CA ILE A 67 9.35 -14.44 -7.72
C ILE A 67 9.80 -15.64 -8.56
N LYS A 68 10.67 -16.47 -7.97
CA LYS A 68 11.17 -17.70 -8.59
C LYS A 68 10.02 -18.63 -8.99
N ASN A 69 9.07 -18.85 -8.08
CA ASN A 69 7.91 -19.71 -8.31
C ASN A 69 7.02 -19.19 -9.44
N ILE A 70 6.82 -17.88 -9.52
CA ILE A 70 6.03 -17.24 -10.58
C ILE A 70 6.71 -17.40 -11.94
N ILE A 71 8.02 -17.12 -12.03
CA ILE A 71 8.79 -17.27 -13.29
C ILE A 71 8.74 -18.72 -13.76
N ASN A 72 8.87 -19.70 -12.86
CA ASN A 72 8.73 -21.11 -13.19
C ASN A 72 7.32 -21.47 -13.70
N ALA A 73 6.28 -20.92 -13.06
CA ALA A 73 4.90 -21.30 -13.33
C ALA A 73 4.36 -20.83 -14.70
N ALA A 74 4.98 -19.86 -15.35
CA ALA A 74 4.42 -19.22 -16.54
C ALA A 74 5.42 -19.05 -17.68
N LYS A 75 4.93 -19.20 -18.92
CA LYS A 75 5.72 -18.93 -20.13
C LYS A 75 6.11 -17.46 -20.23
N THR A 76 5.29 -16.55 -19.70
CA THR A 76 5.57 -15.12 -19.65
C THR A 76 5.10 -14.56 -18.31
N SER A 77 6.01 -13.91 -17.58
CA SER A 77 5.70 -13.23 -16.32
C SER A 77 5.92 -11.73 -16.49
N ILE A 78 4.89 -10.93 -16.21
CA ILE A 78 4.94 -9.47 -16.24
C ILE A 78 4.85 -8.98 -14.79
N PHE A 79 5.89 -8.31 -14.31
CA PHE A 79 5.93 -7.76 -12.95
C PHE A 79 5.74 -6.25 -13.00
N LEU A 80 4.67 -5.75 -12.39
CA LEU A 80 4.48 -4.33 -12.09
C LEU A 80 5.08 -4.07 -10.72
N ILE A 81 6.10 -3.22 -10.64
CA ILE A 81 6.92 -3.06 -9.44
C ILE A 81 7.31 -1.61 -9.19
N ASP A 82 7.31 -1.23 -7.92
CA ASP A 82 7.92 0.00 -7.45
C ASP A 82 8.77 -0.27 -6.19
N ASP A 83 10.10 -0.27 -6.37
CA ASP A 83 11.06 -0.57 -5.30
C ASP A 83 10.96 0.41 -4.11
N LYS A 84 10.38 1.60 -4.33
CA LYS A 84 10.19 2.63 -3.31
C LYS A 84 8.93 2.42 -2.46
N GLN A 85 8.02 1.52 -2.86
CA GLN A 85 6.74 1.29 -2.19
C GLN A 85 6.74 0.05 -1.27
N LYS A 86 7.92 -0.37 -0.81
CA LYS A 86 8.04 -1.44 0.20
C LYS A 86 7.52 -0.95 1.55
N VAL A 87 6.68 -1.75 2.19
CA VAL A 87 6.03 -1.40 3.46
C VAL A 87 6.46 -2.33 4.60
N THR A 88 6.99 -3.52 4.29
CA THR A 88 7.54 -4.43 5.31
C THR A 88 8.96 -4.87 5.00
N ILE A 89 9.74 -5.17 6.03
CA ILE A 89 11.10 -5.71 5.89
C ILE A 89 11.13 -7.11 5.22
N TYR A 90 9.97 -7.76 5.06
CA TYR A 90 9.84 -9.03 4.37
C TYR A 90 9.58 -8.88 2.86
N ASP A 91 9.34 -7.64 2.38
CA ASP A 91 9.13 -7.32 0.97
C ASP A 91 10.46 -7.45 0.22
N ILE A 92 10.66 -8.57 -0.48
CA ILE A 92 11.90 -8.86 -1.19
C ILE A 92 11.87 -8.41 -2.64
N GLY A 93 10.67 -8.21 -3.20
CA GLY A 93 10.50 -7.87 -4.61
C GLY A 93 11.33 -6.65 -4.97
N ASN A 94 12.21 -6.82 -5.95
CA ASN A 94 12.95 -5.73 -6.56
C ASN A 94 13.37 -6.13 -7.98
N VAL A 95 13.65 -5.12 -8.80
CA VAL A 95 13.99 -5.33 -10.22
C VAL A 95 15.21 -6.24 -10.41
N ASP A 96 16.23 -6.09 -9.57
CA ASP A 96 17.48 -6.86 -9.71
C ASP A 96 17.27 -8.34 -9.38
N LEU A 97 16.49 -8.64 -8.35
CA LEU A 97 16.14 -10.01 -7.97
C LEU A 97 15.29 -10.71 -9.04
N ILE A 98 14.38 -9.99 -9.69
CA ILE A 98 13.60 -10.52 -10.83
C ILE A 98 14.54 -10.89 -11.99
N LYS A 99 15.51 -10.01 -12.32
CA LYS A 99 16.51 -10.29 -13.36
C LYS A 99 17.41 -11.46 -13.02
N GLU A 100 17.81 -11.60 -11.75
CA GLU A 100 18.61 -12.73 -11.28
C GLU A 100 17.89 -14.06 -11.52
N PHE A 101 16.63 -14.17 -11.09
CA PHE A 101 15.85 -15.39 -11.31
C PHE A 101 15.51 -15.62 -12.79
N ALA A 102 15.22 -14.57 -13.56
CA ALA A 102 15.02 -14.72 -15.00
C ALA A 102 16.27 -15.35 -15.66
N LYS A 103 17.47 -14.91 -15.28
CA LYS A 103 18.73 -15.51 -15.73
C LYS A 103 18.89 -16.95 -15.27
N GLU A 104 18.51 -17.27 -14.02
CA GLU A 104 18.55 -18.65 -13.50
C GLU A 104 17.71 -19.60 -14.35
N PHE A 105 16.54 -19.16 -14.82
CA PHE A 105 15.65 -19.94 -15.69
C PHE A 105 15.95 -19.82 -17.19
N ASN A 106 17.04 -19.16 -17.59
CA ASN A 106 17.35 -18.84 -18.99
C ASN A 106 16.20 -18.11 -19.72
N ALA A 107 15.45 -17.28 -19.02
CA ALA A 107 14.38 -16.46 -19.59
C ALA A 107 14.94 -15.14 -20.12
N GLU A 108 14.37 -14.66 -21.23
CA GLU A 108 14.60 -13.29 -21.69
C GLU A 108 13.94 -12.29 -20.73
N CYS A 109 14.65 -11.22 -20.36
CA CYS A 109 14.17 -10.23 -19.40
C CYS A 109 14.30 -8.82 -19.99
N GLU A 110 13.17 -8.15 -20.14
CA GLU A 110 13.09 -6.74 -20.52
C GLU A 110 12.58 -5.91 -19.34
N HIS A 111 13.21 -4.77 -19.10
CA HIS A 111 12.79 -3.82 -18.06
C HIS A 111 12.39 -2.50 -18.70
N ILE A 112 11.11 -2.14 -18.54
CA ILE A 112 10.53 -0.90 -19.05
C ILE A 112 10.14 -0.01 -17.87
N LYS A 113 10.67 1.22 -17.83
CA LYS A 113 10.28 2.23 -16.83
C LYS A 113 9.19 3.14 -17.39
N LEU A 114 8.02 3.16 -16.75
CA LEU A 114 6.96 4.12 -17.05
C LEU A 114 7.36 5.50 -16.51
N LYS A 115 7.45 6.51 -17.40
CA LYS A 115 7.93 7.86 -17.05
C LYS A 115 6.82 8.87 -16.80
N SER A 116 5.65 8.66 -17.41
CA SER A 116 4.52 9.57 -17.30
C SER A 116 3.69 9.25 -16.07
N GLN A 117 3.33 10.28 -15.31
CA GLN A 117 2.47 10.17 -14.13
C GLN A 117 1.21 10.99 -14.33
N PHE A 118 0.06 10.36 -14.11
CA PHE A 118 -1.26 10.97 -14.26
C PHE A 118 -1.96 11.21 -12.91
N ARG A 119 -1.47 10.59 -11.83
CA ARG A 119 -1.94 10.85 -10.46
C ARG A 119 -1.59 12.27 -10.01
N CYS A 120 -2.26 12.73 -8.95
CA CYS A 120 -2.06 14.06 -8.37
C CYS A 120 -2.27 15.18 -9.40
N ASN A 121 -3.27 15.03 -10.27
CA ASN A 121 -3.57 15.95 -11.38
C ASN A 121 -2.37 16.16 -12.34
N GLY A 122 -1.46 15.19 -12.43
CA GLY A 122 -0.24 15.31 -13.22
C GLY A 122 0.82 16.23 -12.59
N SER A 123 0.67 16.64 -11.33
CA SER A 123 1.61 17.54 -10.65
C SER A 123 2.95 16.85 -10.38
N ASN A 124 3.82 16.89 -11.38
CA ASN A 124 5.18 16.37 -11.28
C ASN A 124 6.00 17.15 -10.25
N GLY A 125 5.74 18.46 -10.11
CA GLY A 125 6.39 19.29 -9.09
C GLY A 125 6.12 18.78 -7.67
N TYR A 126 4.85 18.45 -7.35
CA TYR A 126 4.47 17.93 -6.04
C TYR A 126 5.22 16.63 -5.71
N LEU A 127 5.27 15.71 -6.67
CA LEU A 127 5.93 14.42 -6.48
C LEU A 127 7.44 14.54 -6.33
N LEU A 128 8.09 15.38 -7.14
CA LEU A 128 9.53 15.62 -7.02
C LEU A 128 9.88 16.29 -5.69
N TRP A 129 9.06 17.23 -5.23
CA TRP A 129 9.20 17.86 -3.91
C TRP A 129 9.02 16.84 -2.78
N LEU A 130 8.00 15.98 -2.87
CA LEU A 130 7.75 14.94 -1.87
C LEU A 130 8.89 13.92 -1.79
N ASP A 131 9.39 13.45 -2.94
CA ASP A 131 10.54 12.54 -3.02
C ASP A 131 11.79 13.16 -2.38
N ASN A 132 12.00 14.47 -2.55
CA ASN A 132 13.11 15.19 -1.93
C ASN A 132 12.93 15.34 -0.42
N LEU A 133 11.74 15.79 0.01
CA LEU A 133 11.40 15.98 1.42
C LEU A 133 11.55 14.68 2.23
N LEU A 134 11.10 13.57 1.65
CA LEU A 134 11.22 12.23 2.22
C LEU A 134 12.60 11.59 2.04
N GLN A 135 13.54 12.29 1.36
CA GLN A 135 14.91 11.83 1.09
C GLN A 135 14.96 10.51 0.28
N ILE A 136 13.97 10.29 -0.58
CA ILE A 136 13.90 9.14 -1.48
C ILE A 136 14.82 9.38 -2.68
N GLU A 137 14.73 10.56 -3.30
CA GLU A 137 15.60 10.99 -4.39
C GLU A 137 15.99 12.46 -4.24
N ASN A 138 17.22 12.79 -4.63
CA ASN A 138 17.65 14.18 -4.68
C ASN A 138 17.13 14.82 -5.97
N THR A 139 15.96 15.46 -5.90
CA THR A 139 15.33 16.16 -7.03
C THR A 139 15.67 17.66 -7.04
N ALA A 140 15.40 18.34 -8.15
CA ALA A 140 15.72 19.77 -8.29
C ALA A 140 14.70 20.72 -7.62
N HIS A 141 13.65 20.22 -6.96
CA HIS A 141 12.54 21.02 -6.41
C HIS A 141 12.63 21.11 -4.87
N PHE A 142 13.49 22.00 -4.38
CA PHE A 142 13.70 22.21 -2.95
C PHE A 142 12.73 23.24 -2.33
N ASP A 143 12.23 24.16 -3.15
CA ASP A 143 11.60 25.40 -2.68
C ASP A 143 10.05 25.37 -2.73
N GLY A 144 9.47 24.22 -3.06
CA GLY A 144 8.04 24.00 -3.21
C GLY A 144 7.66 23.37 -4.55
N PHE A 145 6.36 23.36 -4.84
CA PHE A 145 5.81 22.88 -6.11
C PHE A 145 4.74 23.85 -6.62
N ASP A 146 4.49 23.84 -7.94
CA ASP A 146 3.43 24.64 -8.54
C ASP A 146 2.05 24.16 -8.02
N TYR A 147 1.24 25.09 -7.51
CA TYR A 147 -0.04 24.85 -6.79
C TYR A 147 -1.17 24.20 -7.62
N GLU A 148 -0.87 23.41 -8.64
CA GLU A 148 -1.84 22.62 -9.42
C GLU A 148 -2.44 21.44 -8.61
N PHE A 149 -1.86 21.15 -7.43
CA PHE A 149 -2.34 20.14 -6.49
C PHE A 149 -2.67 20.79 -5.12
N ASP A 150 -3.84 20.51 -4.57
CA ASP A 150 -4.29 21.06 -3.28
C ASP A 150 -3.61 20.34 -2.11
N PHE A 151 -2.49 20.91 -1.63
CA PHE A 151 -1.77 20.45 -0.45
C PHE A 151 -1.93 21.44 0.69
N ARG A 152 -2.27 20.94 1.88
CA ARG A 152 -2.44 21.77 3.08
C ARG A 152 -1.85 21.08 4.29
N VAL A 153 -1.28 21.88 5.18
CA VAL A 153 -0.89 21.46 6.52
C VAL A 153 -1.94 22.00 7.47
N MET A 154 -2.54 21.13 8.28
CA MET A 154 -3.54 21.50 9.28
C MET A 154 -2.89 21.57 10.65
N ASP A 155 -3.36 22.50 11.49
CA ASP A 155 -2.85 22.68 12.84
C ASP A 155 -3.37 21.58 13.78
N THR A 156 -4.55 21.02 13.50
CA THR A 156 -5.15 19.95 14.32
C THR A 156 -5.75 18.81 13.49
N ALA A 157 -5.80 17.61 14.07
CA ALA A 157 -6.45 16.45 13.46
C ALA A 157 -7.97 16.62 13.32
N VAL A 158 -8.60 17.42 14.19
CA VAL A 158 -10.04 17.75 14.11
C VAL A 158 -10.35 18.62 12.90
N GLU A 159 -9.53 19.62 12.59
CA GLU A 159 -9.66 20.42 11.37
C GLU A 159 -9.54 19.57 10.11
N LEU A 160 -8.54 18.68 10.08
CA LEU A 160 -8.35 17.71 9.00
C LEU A 160 -9.60 16.84 8.81
N GLN A 161 -10.12 16.27 9.90
CA GLN A 161 -11.32 15.44 9.89
C GLN A 161 -12.52 16.17 9.32
N ASN A 162 -12.80 17.38 9.82
CA ASN A 162 -13.93 18.18 9.37
C ASN A 162 -13.84 18.52 7.88
N LEU A 163 -12.64 18.83 7.38
CA LEU A 163 -12.45 19.10 5.95
C LEU A 163 -12.70 17.84 5.11
N ILE A 164 -12.17 16.69 5.53
CA ILE A 164 -12.38 15.42 4.81
C ILE A 164 -13.86 15.04 4.81
N PHE A 165 -14.59 15.22 5.92
CA PHE A 165 -16.03 14.98 5.97
C PHE A 165 -16.83 15.92 5.07
N GLN A 166 -16.36 17.16 4.87
CA GLN A 166 -16.98 18.07 3.92
C GLN A 166 -16.73 17.62 2.47
N LYS A 167 -15.50 17.22 2.14
CA LYS A 167 -15.14 16.72 0.80
C LYS A 167 -15.80 15.40 0.46
N ASP A 168 -15.94 14.51 1.43
CA ASP A 168 -16.56 13.20 1.20
C ASP A 168 -18.04 13.30 0.80
N LYS A 169 -18.76 14.34 1.24
CA LYS A 169 -20.17 14.57 0.87
C LYS A 169 -20.39 14.77 -0.63
N GLU A 170 -19.35 15.11 -1.40
CA GLU A 170 -19.48 15.34 -2.84
C GLU A 170 -19.63 14.02 -3.61
N ASN A 171 -18.88 12.97 -3.23
CA ASN A 171 -18.82 11.72 -4.01
C ASN A 171 -18.34 10.47 -3.26
N HIS A 172 -18.20 10.51 -1.94
CA HIS A 172 -17.72 9.42 -1.08
C HIS A 172 -16.30 8.91 -1.35
N LYS A 173 -15.44 9.72 -1.99
CA LYS A 173 -14.05 9.39 -2.32
C LYS A 173 -13.02 10.14 -1.49
N SER A 174 -13.33 10.53 -0.26
CA SER A 174 -12.36 11.19 0.62
C SER A 174 -12.12 10.38 1.89
N ARG A 175 -10.86 10.13 2.26
CA ARG A 175 -10.53 9.29 3.42
C ARG A 175 -9.44 9.89 4.29
N ILE A 176 -9.49 9.55 5.57
CA ILE A 176 -8.39 9.80 6.50
C ILE A 176 -7.54 8.54 6.56
N VAL A 177 -6.22 8.70 6.50
CA VAL A 177 -5.25 7.61 6.59
C VAL A 177 -4.15 7.96 7.59
N ALA A 178 -3.51 6.94 8.13
CA ALA A 178 -2.41 7.12 9.05
C ALA A 178 -1.38 5.99 8.98
N GLY A 179 -0.12 6.35 9.32
CA GLY A 179 0.92 5.39 9.63
C GLY A 179 0.53 4.56 10.86
N TYR A 180 0.97 3.30 10.92
CA TYR A 180 0.58 2.36 11.97
C TYR A 180 1.31 2.63 13.30
N CYS A 181 0.93 3.71 13.98
CA CYS A 181 1.59 4.26 15.19
C CYS A 181 0.80 4.05 16.49
N TRP A 182 -0.50 3.83 16.37
CA TRP A 182 -1.38 3.58 17.49
C TRP A 182 -1.68 2.07 17.59
N ASP A 183 -1.70 1.56 18.81
CA ASP A 183 -2.02 0.16 19.07
C ASP A 183 -3.45 -0.16 18.63
N TRP A 184 -3.64 -1.38 18.13
CA TRP A 184 -4.94 -1.82 17.62
C TRP A 184 -5.39 -3.04 18.41
N LEU A 185 -6.10 -2.77 19.49
CA LEU A 185 -6.51 -3.78 20.46
C LEU A 185 -7.37 -4.84 19.77
N LYS A 186 -6.95 -6.10 19.89
CA LYS A 186 -7.58 -7.23 19.19
C LYS A 186 -9.08 -7.36 19.44
N ASP A 187 -9.51 -7.10 20.66
CA ASP A 187 -10.90 -7.27 21.08
C ASP A 187 -11.80 -6.12 20.58
N GLU A 188 -11.20 -5.01 20.14
CA GLU A 188 -11.92 -3.81 19.68
C GLU A 188 -11.86 -3.62 18.15
N ARG A 189 -11.21 -4.53 17.40
CA ARG A 189 -11.00 -4.39 15.93
C ARG A 189 -12.27 -4.46 15.09
N GLU A 190 -13.38 -4.84 15.70
CA GLU A 190 -14.72 -4.86 15.10
C GLU A 190 -15.61 -3.76 15.70
N ASN A 191 -15.12 -2.99 16.67
CA ASN A 191 -15.85 -1.95 17.37
C ASN A 191 -15.50 -0.56 16.84
N THR A 192 -16.31 -0.07 15.90
CA THR A 192 -16.21 1.31 15.35
C THR A 192 -16.32 2.41 16.41
N PHE A 193 -16.92 2.11 17.57
CA PHE A 193 -17.08 3.11 18.64
C PHE A 193 -15.87 3.17 19.58
N TYR A 194 -14.90 2.26 19.42
CA TYR A 194 -13.66 2.31 20.20
C TYR A 194 -12.64 3.22 19.49
N PRO A 195 -12.20 4.32 20.11
CA PRO A 195 -11.23 5.21 19.49
C PRO A 195 -9.81 4.66 19.65
N ASP A 196 -9.32 3.97 18.62
CA ASP A 196 -7.94 3.48 18.57
C ASP A 196 -6.92 4.63 18.48
N ILE A 197 -7.26 5.68 17.72
CA ILE A 197 -6.40 6.83 17.46
C ILE A 197 -6.95 8.02 18.23
N VAL A 198 -6.21 8.45 19.25
CA VAL A 198 -6.54 9.63 20.07
C VAL A 198 -5.40 10.65 19.97
N ILE A 199 -5.74 11.87 19.56
CA ILE A 199 -4.83 13.02 19.42
C ILE A 199 -5.56 14.26 19.92
N ASP A 200 -5.28 14.68 21.14
CA ASP A 200 -6.00 15.77 21.81
C ASP A 200 -7.52 15.52 21.78
N ASP A 201 -8.28 16.38 21.08
CA ASP A 201 -9.74 16.27 20.92
C ASP A 201 -10.18 15.34 19.77
N PHE A 202 -9.24 14.85 18.95
CA PHE A 202 -9.52 13.90 17.88
C PHE A 202 -9.55 12.47 18.42
N ALA A 203 -10.57 11.72 18.01
CA ALA A 203 -10.74 10.31 18.36
C ALA A 203 -11.42 9.56 17.22
N MET A 204 -10.77 8.54 16.67
CA MET A 204 -11.33 7.68 15.61
C MET A 204 -10.81 6.24 15.73
N SER A 205 -11.61 5.27 15.28
CA SER A 205 -11.17 3.87 15.16
C SER A 205 -10.32 3.68 13.90
N TRP A 206 -9.48 2.65 13.92
CA TRP A 206 -8.89 2.13 12.68
C TRP A 206 -9.97 1.59 11.75
N ASN A 207 -9.64 1.47 10.47
CA ASN A 207 -10.48 0.80 9.49
C ASN A 207 -10.73 -0.64 9.92
N LEU A 208 -12.01 -1.01 10.07
CA LEU A 208 -12.37 -2.25 10.74
C LEU A 208 -12.04 -3.48 9.89
N ALA A 209 -11.82 -4.62 10.56
CA ALA A 209 -11.63 -5.91 9.89
C ALA A 209 -12.95 -6.54 9.38
N ASN A 210 -14.05 -5.79 9.38
CA ASN A 210 -15.40 -6.26 9.05
C ASN A 210 -15.80 -6.04 7.58
N THR A 211 -15.05 -5.22 6.84
CA THR A 211 -15.28 -4.94 5.42
C THR A 211 -14.01 -5.06 4.62
N ASP A 212 -14.09 -5.72 3.48
CA ASP A 212 -13.02 -5.78 2.50
C ASP A 212 -13.12 -4.64 1.46
N THR A 213 -14.14 -3.76 1.55
CA THR A 213 -14.39 -2.66 0.61
C THR A 213 -14.34 -1.27 1.27
N TRP A 214 -13.63 -1.13 2.40
CA TRP A 214 -13.46 0.13 3.15
C TRP A 214 -13.24 1.36 2.25
N ALA A 215 -12.43 1.24 1.20
CA ALA A 215 -12.14 2.33 0.26
C ALA A 215 -13.36 3.01 -0.37
N ILE A 216 -14.45 2.26 -0.56
CA ILE A 216 -15.64 2.68 -1.32
C ILE A 216 -16.93 2.61 -0.49
N ASP A 217 -16.85 2.20 0.78
CA ASP A 217 -18.03 2.10 1.63
C ASP A 217 -18.43 3.49 2.15
N GLU A 218 -19.71 3.85 2.02
CA GLU A 218 -20.20 5.21 2.34
C GLU A 218 -19.91 5.64 3.79
N ASN A 219 -19.97 4.70 4.74
CA ASN A 219 -19.77 5.01 6.16
C ASN A 219 -18.31 4.93 6.63
N SER A 220 -17.41 4.43 5.78
CA SER A 220 -16.00 4.21 6.13
C SER A 220 -15.20 5.50 6.33
N VAL A 221 -15.74 6.64 5.92
CA VAL A 221 -15.15 7.96 6.18
C VAL A 221 -14.98 8.21 7.69
N ASN A 222 -15.78 7.56 8.53
CA ASN A 222 -15.71 7.65 9.99
C ASN A 222 -14.59 6.79 10.60
N GLU A 223 -13.75 6.16 9.78
CA GLU A 223 -12.64 5.31 10.20
C GLU A 223 -11.32 5.84 9.59
N VAL A 224 -10.19 5.53 10.24
CA VAL A 224 -8.87 5.86 9.71
C VAL A 224 -8.26 4.65 9.01
N GLY A 225 -7.93 4.81 7.73
CA GLY A 225 -7.25 3.79 6.93
C GLY A 225 -5.79 3.63 7.32
N SER A 226 -5.37 2.41 7.65
CA SER A 226 -3.95 2.10 7.79
C SER A 226 -3.22 2.17 6.44
N ILE A 227 -1.92 2.46 6.48
CA ILE A 227 -1.04 2.37 5.29
C ILE A 227 -1.09 1.00 4.58
N HIS A 228 -1.49 -0.06 5.28
CA HIS A 228 -1.59 -1.42 4.71
C HIS A 228 -2.88 -1.65 3.93
N THR A 229 -3.92 -0.87 4.21
CA THR A 229 -5.23 -1.00 3.57
C THR A 229 -5.43 0.04 2.49
N CYS A 230 -4.81 1.22 2.60
CA CYS A 230 -4.90 2.27 1.58
C CYS A 230 -3.99 2.04 0.35
N GLN A 231 -2.99 1.15 0.44
CA GLN A 231 -2.07 0.88 -0.67
C GLN A 231 -2.81 0.32 -1.90
N GLY A 232 -2.54 0.90 -3.07
CA GLY A 232 -3.19 0.53 -4.34
C GLY A 232 -4.60 1.11 -4.52
N LEU A 233 -5.05 1.97 -3.61
CA LEU A 233 -6.33 2.68 -3.71
C LEU A 233 -6.12 4.16 -4.00
N GLU A 234 -7.13 4.78 -4.60
CA GLU A 234 -7.12 6.19 -4.97
C GLU A 234 -8.34 6.91 -4.38
N PHE A 235 -8.12 8.15 -3.99
CA PHE A 235 -9.11 9.03 -3.37
C PHE A 235 -8.96 10.42 -3.97
N ASP A 236 -10.05 11.18 -3.99
CA ASP A 236 -10.06 12.55 -4.50
C ASP A 236 -9.40 13.51 -3.50
N TYR A 237 -9.61 13.27 -2.19
CA TYR A 237 -8.92 13.94 -1.10
C TYR A 237 -8.48 12.93 -0.04
N VAL A 238 -7.25 13.09 0.47
CA VAL A 238 -6.71 12.25 1.54
C VAL A 238 -6.25 13.12 2.70
N GLY A 239 -6.78 12.85 3.89
CA GLY A 239 -6.24 13.39 5.12
C GLY A 239 -5.18 12.47 5.68
N VAL A 240 -3.91 12.89 5.70
CA VAL A 240 -2.81 12.08 6.25
C VAL A 240 -2.51 12.52 7.67
N ILE A 241 -2.73 11.63 8.63
CA ILE A 241 -2.30 11.81 10.01
C ILE A 241 -0.90 11.22 10.18
N ILE A 242 0.04 12.07 10.57
CA ILE A 242 1.43 11.69 10.83
C ILE A 242 1.59 11.39 12.31
N GLY A 243 2.06 10.18 12.63
CA GLY A 243 2.31 9.76 13.99
C GLY A 243 3.68 10.22 14.51
N LYS A 244 4.03 9.75 15.71
CA LYS A 244 5.33 10.08 16.35
C LYS A 244 6.52 9.40 15.66
N ASP A 245 6.29 8.46 14.77
CA ASP A 245 7.29 7.71 14.02
C ASP A 245 7.93 8.51 12.88
N LEU A 246 7.38 9.66 12.51
CA LEU A 246 7.95 10.58 11.52
C LEU A 246 8.12 11.96 12.13
N LYS A 247 9.37 12.46 12.18
CA LYS A 247 9.72 13.71 12.85
C LYS A 247 10.47 14.63 11.86
N TYR A 248 10.38 15.94 12.05
CA TYR A 248 11.24 16.90 11.34
C TYR A 248 12.31 17.44 12.29
N ARG A 249 13.58 17.25 11.96
CA ARG A 249 14.74 17.64 12.78
C ARG A 249 15.87 18.13 11.89
N ASN A 250 16.44 19.29 12.23
CA ASN A 250 17.61 19.86 11.56
C ASN A 250 17.44 19.96 10.02
N GLY A 251 16.27 20.40 9.57
CA GLY A 251 15.97 20.57 8.14
C GLY A 251 15.65 19.27 7.40
N LYS A 252 15.48 18.14 8.10
CA LYS A 252 15.25 16.82 7.49
C LYS A 252 14.12 16.06 8.16
N VAL A 253 13.41 15.25 7.36
CA VAL A 253 12.50 14.23 7.86
C VAL A 253 13.34 13.08 8.45
N VAL A 254 12.99 12.60 9.63
CA VAL A 254 13.65 11.46 10.28
C VAL A 254 12.58 10.49 10.76
N THR A 255 12.81 9.20 10.57
CA THR A 255 11.92 8.13 11.03
C THR A 255 12.40 7.55 12.36
N ASP A 256 11.46 7.11 13.18
CA ASP A 256 11.73 6.46 14.46
C ASP A 256 10.85 5.21 14.60
N PHE A 257 11.42 4.06 14.26
CA PHE A 257 10.70 2.80 14.30
C PHE A 257 10.26 2.38 15.72
N ASN A 258 10.79 2.99 16.78
CA ASN A 258 10.38 2.70 18.16
C ASN A 258 9.07 3.38 18.55
N GLU A 259 8.62 4.37 17.77
CA GLU A 259 7.36 5.10 17.96
C GLU A 259 6.23 4.52 17.10
N ARG A 260 6.47 3.40 16.39
CA ARG A 260 5.42 2.63 15.74
C ARG A 260 4.70 1.74 16.74
N SER A 261 3.47 1.36 16.42
CA SER A 261 2.67 0.46 17.25
C SER A 261 3.41 -0.86 17.50
N LYS A 262 3.23 -1.45 18.69
CA LYS A 262 3.79 -2.79 18.98
C LYS A 262 3.10 -3.90 18.21
N ASP A 263 1.87 -3.65 17.77
CA ASP A 263 1.10 -4.56 16.92
C ASP A 263 1.56 -4.52 15.46
N ASP A 264 2.45 -3.59 15.09
CA ASP A 264 3.01 -3.51 13.76
C ASP A 264 3.96 -4.68 13.47
N LYS A 265 3.46 -5.64 12.71
CA LYS A 265 4.26 -6.79 12.27
C LYS A 265 5.18 -6.48 11.10
N THR A 266 5.06 -5.31 10.48
CA THR A 266 5.82 -5.01 9.26
C THR A 266 7.31 -4.77 9.50
N LEU A 267 7.68 -4.41 10.73
CA LEU A 267 9.08 -4.22 11.16
C LEU A 267 9.57 -5.28 12.15
N TRP A 268 8.85 -6.39 12.32
CA TRP A 268 9.25 -7.43 13.28
C TRP A 268 10.61 -8.05 12.94
N GLY A 269 11.62 -7.76 13.76
CA GLY A 269 12.99 -8.21 13.52
C GLY A 269 13.95 -7.08 13.12
N ILE A 270 13.46 -5.86 12.91
CA ILE A 270 14.30 -4.70 12.57
C ILE A 270 15.41 -4.44 13.60
N LYS A 271 15.17 -4.73 14.88
CA LYS A 271 16.18 -4.60 15.96
C LYS A 271 17.36 -5.58 15.85
N LYS A 272 17.27 -6.60 14.98
CA LYS A 272 18.32 -7.60 14.74
C LYS A 272 19.10 -7.35 13.45
N MET A 273 18.69 -6.36 12.65
CA MET A 273 19.36 -5.92 11.42
C MET A 273 20.34 -4.80 11.75
#